data_AF-A0A8T3DVI1-F1
#
_entry.id   AF-A0A8T3DVI1-F1
#
_cell.length_a   1.000
_cell.length_b   1.000
_cell.length_c   1.000
_cell.angle_alpha   90.00
_cell.angle_beta   90.00
_cell.angle_gamma   90.00
#
_symmetry.space_group_name_H-M   'P 1'
#
loop_
_entity.id
_entity.type
_entity.pdbx_description
1 polymer ?
#
loop_
_entity_poly.entity_id
_entity_poly.type
_entity_poly.pdbx_seq_one_letter_code
_entity_poly.pdbx_strand_id
1 'polypeptide(L)'
;MWYKSAGHGDFEEPISFDGARMSKEEDAIWFRPAELQDVGLYSCVLRNSTYCMKVSMSLTVAENDTDLCYNSRMRYFEKAELSKSKEITCPDIEDYVQPGKEPSIVWYKECKPKQWRQSILRRKDTLSIREVREDDIGNYTCELQFGNFVVRRTTELTVTGKERQFIISVTFAPFFFSNFQTLL
;
A
#
# COMPACT_ATOMS: atom_id res chain seq x y z
N MET A 1 22.57 -20.90 6.55
CA MET A 1 23.12 -20.91 5.17
C MET A 1 21.99 -20.59 4.22
N TRP A 2 22.29 -19.93 3.11
CA TRP A 2 21.30 -19.46 2.16
C TRP A 2 21.52 -20.11 0.79
N TYR A 3 20.44 -20.54 0.16
CA TYR A 3 20.44 -21.20 -1.14
C TYR A 3 19.39 -20.55 -2.05
N LYS A 4 19.63 -20.58 -3.36
CA LYS A 4 18.69 -20.13 -4.39
C LYS A 4 18.34 -21.29 -5.33
N SER A 5 17.07 -21.38 -5.72
CA SER A 5 16.62 -22.20 -6.84
C SER A 5 15.73 -21.37 -7.78
N ALA A 6 15.59 -21.79 -9.04
CA ALA A 6 14.73 -21.10 -10.00
C ALA A 6 13.23 -21.30 -9.67
N GLY A 7 12.86 -22.48 -9.15
CA GLY A 7 11.51 -22.81 -8.75
C GLY A 7 11.44 -23.99 -7.77
N HIS A 8 10.23 -24.46 -7.50
CA HIS A 8 9.99 -25.61 -6.63
C HIS A 8 10.46 -26.90 -7.30
N GLY A 9 11.39 -27.61 -6.66
CA GLY A 9 11.93 -28.89 -7.16
C GLY A 9 13.18 -28.74 -8.02
N ASP A 10 13.60 -27.52 -8.34
CA ASP A 10 14.88 -27.26 -8.99
C ASP A 10 16.05 -27.43 -8.01
N PHE A 11 17.25 -27.61 -8.56
CA PHE A 11 18.46 -27.73 -7.76
C PHE A 11 18.75 -26.42 -7.01
N GLU A 12 19.20 -26.57 -5.76
CA GLU A 12 19.52 -25.45 -4.88
C GLU A 12 21.02 -25.17 -4.89
N GLU A 13 21.40 -23.96 -5.29
CA GLU A 13 22.78 -23.51 -5.29
C GLU A 13 23.07 -22.60 -4.10
N PRO A 14 24.23 -22.74 -3.44
CA PRO A 14 24.61 -21.85 -2.36
C PRO A 14 24.79 -20.42 -2.88
N ILE A 15 24.26 -19.44 -2.17
CA ILE A 15 24.35 -18.03 -2.56
C ILE A 15 25.72 -17.48 -2.17
N SER A 16 26.41 -16.86 -3.14
CA SER A 16 27.62 -16.07 -2.91
C SER A 16 27.27 -14.60 -2.76
N PHE A 17 27.51 -14.02 -1.57
CA PHE A 17 27.23 -12.62 -1.27
C PHE A 17 28.43 -11.75 -1.69
N ASP A 18 28.18 -10.74 -2.53
CA ASP A 18 29.21 -9.80 -2.96
C ASP A 18 29.46 -8.69 -1.93
N GLY A 19 28.54 -8.50 -0.99
CA GLY A 19 28.60 -7.47 0.06
C GLY A 19 28.32 -6.04 -0.45
N ALA A 20 28.10 -5.85 -1.75
CA ALA A 20 27.84 -4.55 -2.37
C ALA A 20 26.36 -4.43 -2.77
N ARG A 21 25.93 -5.28 -3.72
CA ARG A 21 24.54 -5.30 -4.21
C ARG A 21 23.70 -6.30 -3.43
N MET A 22 24.27 -7.47 -3.13
CA MET A 22 23.64 -8.55 -2.38
C MET A 22 24.46 -8.86 -1.12
N SER A 23 23.99 -8.32 0.01
CA SER A 23 24.62 -8.54 1.32
C SER A 23 23.77 -9.43 2.20
N LYS A 24 24.43 -10.20 3.08
CA LYS A 24 23.76 -10.89 4.19
C LYS A 24 23.97 -10.05 5.44
N GLU A 25 22.89 -9.54 6.02
CA GLU A 25 22.90 -8.77 7.25
C GLU A 25 21.98 -9.47 8.25
N GLU A 26 22.53 -9.88 9.40
CA GLU A 26 21.82 -10.67 10.42
C GLU A 26 21.17 -11.95 9.84
N ASP A 27 19.84 -12.02 9.86
CA ASP A 27 19.00 -13.09 9.35
C ASP A 27 18.31 -12.75 8.02
N ALA A 28 18.69 -11.64 7.37
CA ALA A 28 18.12 -11.18 6.11
C ALA A 28 19.15 -11.14 4.96
N ILE A 29 18.62 -11.22 3.74
CA ILE A 29 19.37 -10.89 2.51
C ILE A 29 18.89 -9.53 2.03
N TRP A 30 19.84 -8.63 1.79
CA TRP A 30 19.57 -7.30 1.28
C TRP A 30 19.94 -7.20 -0.19
N PHE A 31 19.02 -6.66 -0.98
CA PHE A 31 19.22 -6.35 -2.40
C PHE A 31 19.21 -4.84 -2.59
N ARG A 32 20.32 -4.28 -3.09
CA ARG A 32 20.54 -2.83 -3.22
C ARG A 32 21.19 -2.49 -4.58
N PRO A 33 20.44 -2.45 -5.71
CA PRO A 33 19.02 -2.77 -5.86
C PRO A 33 18.79 -4.25 -6.28
N ALA A 34 17.52 -4.64 -6.32
CA ALA A 34 17.09 -5.92 -6.89
C ALA A 34 17.07 -5.88 -8.43
N GLU A 35 17.37 -7.01 -9.05
CA GLU A 35 17.44 -7.19 -10.50
C GLU A 35 16.47 -8.31 -10.95
N LEU A 36 16.04 -8.30 -12.22
CA LEU A 36 15.10 -9.31 -12.73
C LEU A 36 15.63 -10.75 -12.62
N GLN A 37 16.95 -10.92 -12.68
CA GLN A 37 17.60 -12.23 -12.49
C GLN A 37 17.54 -12.73 -11.04
N ASP A 38 17.19 -11.87 -10.07
CA ASP A 38 17.08 -12.26 -8.67
C ASP A 38 15.80 -13.06 -8.40
N VAL A 39 14.86 -13.14 -9.35
CA VAL A 39 13.66 -13.98 -9.24
C VAL A 39 14.04 -15.43 -8.92
N GLY A 40 13.33 -16.02 -7.96
CA GLY A 40 13.52 -17.40 -7.58
C GLY A 40 13.07 -17.69 -6.16
N LEU A 41 13.39 -18.90 -5.70
CA LEU A 41 13.09 -19.38 -4.36
C LEU A 41 14.36 -19.32 -3.51
N TYR A 42 14.29 -18.63 -2.37
CA TYR A 42 15.39 -18.46 -1.43
C TYR A 42 15.16 -19.32 -0.20
N SER A 43 16.05 -20.28 0.01
CA SER A 43 15.98 -21.24 1.11
C SER A 43 16.98 -20.88 2.21
N CYS A 44 16.47 -20.57 3.41
CA CYS A 44 17.28 -20.41 4.61
C CYS A 44 17.36 -21.75 5.36
N VAL A 45 18.58 -22.24 5.54
CA VAL A 45 18.87 -23.49 6.26
C VAL A 45 19.61 -23.19 7.55
N LEU A 46 19.00 -23.54 8.68
CA LEU A 46 19.60 -23.50 10.01
C LEU A 46 19.98 -24.93 10.42
N ARG A 47 21.29 -25.19 10.55
CA ARG A 47 21.81 -26.51 10.88
C ARG A 47 22.65 -26.47 12.14
N ASN A 48 22.34 -27.37 13.07
CA ASN A 48 23.11 -27.74 14.25
C ASN A 48 23.32 -29.28 14.24
N SER A 49 24.06 -29.83 15.19
CA SER A 49 24.37 -31.28 15.28
C SER A 49 23.12 -32.16 15.37
N THR A 50 22.07 -31.70 16.04
CA THR A 50 20.80 -32.43 16.25
C THR A 50 19.61 -31.84 15.49
N TYR A 51 19.78 -30.69 14.83
CA TYR A 51 18.68 -29.93 14.27
C TYR A 51 18.97 -29.43 12.87
N CYS A 52 18.04 -29.62 11.95
CA CYS A 52 18.11 -29.06 10.60
C CYS A 52 16.75 -28.50 10.24
N MET A 53 16.66 -27.17 10.16
CA MET A 53 15.49 -26.45 9.69
C MET A 53 15.76 -25.86 8.33
N LYS A 54 14.75 -25.89 7.47
CA LYS A 54 14.75 -25.21 6.19
C LYS A 54 13.42 -24.50 5.98
N VAL A 55 13.49 -23.24 5.60
CA VAL A 55 12.35 -22.45 5.14
C VAL A 55 12.68 -21.87 3.78
N SER A 56 11.70 -21.84 2.89
CA SER A 56 11.87 -21.33 1.52
C SER A 56 10.89 -20.19 1.27
N MET A 57 11.38 -19.10 0.70
CA MET A 57 10.60 -17.90 0.39
C MET A 57 10.71 -17.58 -1.09
N SER A 58 9.60 -17.19 -1.71
CA SER A 58 9.59 -16.78 -3.12
C SER A 58 9.92 -15.28 -3.22
N LEU A 59 10.89 -14.94 -4.05
CA LEU A 59 11.19 -13.57 -4.45
C LEU A 59 10.73 -13.37 -5.89
N THR A 60 9.84 -12.40 -6.08
CA THR A 60 9.42 -11.94 -7.41
C THR A 60 9.93 -10.52 -7.61
N VAL A 61 10.57 -10.28 -8.74
CA VAL A 61 11.05 -8.99 -9.20
C VAL A 61 10.45 -8.76 -10.57
N ALA A 62 9.78 -7.63 -10.77
CA ALA A 62 9.14 -7.28 -12.02
C ALA A 62 9.36 -5.81 -12.32
N GLU A 63 9.34 -5.47 -13.60
CA GLU A 63 9.31 -4.09 -14.05
C GLU A 63 7.90 -3.50 -13.85
N ASN A 64 7.82 -2.18 -13.82
CA ASN A 64 6.53 -1.50 -13.82
C ASN A 64 5.82 -1.72 -15.15
N ASP A 65 4.49 -1.68 -15.11
CA ASP A 65 3.69 -1.75 -16.33
C ASP A 65 3.90 -0.47 -17.18
N THR A 66 3.67 -0.57 -18.48
CA THR A 66 3.85 0.55 -19.42
C THR A 66 3.06 1.78 -18.98
N ASP A 67 3.73 2.93 -18.93
CA ASP A 67 3.18 4.23 -18.48
C ASP A 67 2.68 4.28 -17.03
N LEU A 68 3.00 3.28 -16.22
CA LEU A 68 2.67 3.22 -14.79
C LEU A 68 3.92 3.25 -13.91
N CYS A 69 3.72 3.67 -12.67
CA CYS A 69 4.72 3.74 -11.61
C CYS A 69 4.70 2.50 -10.69
N TYR A 70 3.93 1.48 -11.07
CA TYR A 70 3.76 0.23 -10.35
C TYR A 70 3.51 -0.92 -11.33
N ASN A 71 3.61 -2.16 -10.82
CA ASN A 71 3.20 -3.36 -11.54
C ASN A 71 1.81 -3.81 -11.05
N SER A 72 0.86 -4.05 -11.95
CA SER A 72 -0.54 -4.37 -11.57
C SER A 72 -0.69 -5.68 -10.80
N ARG A 73 0.28 -6.59 -10.88
CA ARG A 73 0.32 -7.85 -10.13
C ARG A 73 0.96 -7.68 -8.74
N MET A 74 1.70 -6.61 -8.50
CA MET A 74 2.45 -6.34 -7.27
C MET A 74 1.91 -5.10 -6.56
N ARG A 75 0.64 -5.17 -6.14
CA ARG A 75 -0.05 -4.10 -5.42
C ARG A 75 -0.83 -4.66 -4.23
N TYR A 76 -1.05 -3.81 -3.24
CA TYR A 76 -1.90 -4.10 -2.09
C TYR A 76 -3.35 -3.74 -2.45
N PHE A 77 -4.29 -4.38 -1.76
CA PHE A 77 -5.72 -4.16 -2.01
C PHE A 77 -6.40 -3.78 -0.71
N GLU A 78 -7.09 -2.64 -0.73
CA GLU A 78 -7.84 -2.17 0.42
C GLU A 78 -9.27 -1.81 0.04
N LYS A 79 -10.15 -1.98 1.03
CA LYS A 79 -11.56 -1.60 0.93
C LYS A 79 -11.83 -0.43 1.87
N ALA A 80 -12.67 0.47 1.40
CA ALA A 80 -13.25 1.55 2.18
C ALA A 80 -14.77 1.56 2.02
N GLU A 81 -15.46 2.18 2.97
CA GLU A 81 -16.90 2.37 2.91
C GLU A 81 -17.22 3.83 2.65
N LEU A 82 -18.23 4.10 1.81
CA LEU A 82 -18.69 5.47 1.55
C LEU A 82 -19.06 6.18 2.86
N SER A 83 -18.72 7.48 2.93
CA SER A 83 -18.98 8.37 4.06
C SER A 83 -18.31 7.96 5.39
N LYS A 84 -17.49 6.91 5.41
CA LYS A 84 -16.64 6.57 6.56
C LYS A 84 -15.24 7.15 6.38
N SER A 85 -14.47 7.16 7.47
CA SER A 85 -13.04 7.44 7.42
C SER A 85 -12.26 6.21 6.99
N LYS A 86 -11.15 6.42 6.28
CA LYS A 86 -10.22 5.38 5.86
C LYS A 86 -8.79 5.88 6.03
N GLU A 87 -7.92 5.02 6.55
CA GLU A 87 -6.48 5.27 6.58
C GLU A 87 -5.80 4.26 5.68
N ILE A 88 -4.89 4.76 4.82
CA ILE A 88 -4.05 3.95 3.95
C ILE A 88 -2.62 4.10 4.46
N THR A 89 -2.03 3.02 4.96
CA THR A 89 -0.65 3.01 5.44
C THR A 89 0.28 2.60 4.30
N CYS A 90 1.49 3.17 4.26
CA CYS A 90 2.54 2.73 3.33
C CYS A 90 3.17 1.42 3.87
N PRO A 91 2.92 0.26 3.25
CA PRO A 91 3.26 -1.04 3.82
C PRO A 91 4.75 -1.40 3.65
N ASP A 92 5.28 -2.20 4.57
CA ASP A 92 6.60 -2.83 4.47
C ASP A 92 7.74 -1.81 4.21
N ILE A 93 7.78 -0.77 5.06
CA ILE A 93 8.76 0.34 4.99
C ILE A 93 9.69 0.41 6.20
N GLU A 94 9.46 -0.38 7.24
CA GLU A 94 10.09 -0.27 8.56
C GLU A 94 11.62 -0.33 8.45
N ASP A 95 12.13 -1.24 7.61
CA ASP A 95 13.57 -1.46 7.38
C ASP A 95 14.26 -0.31 6.64
N TYR A 96 13.48 0.59 6.01
CA TYR A 96 13.97 1.72 5.24
C TYR A 96 13.91 3.04 6.02
N VAL A 97 13.35 3.03 7.22
CA VAL A 97 13.19 4.22 8.07
C VAL A 97 14.18 4.17 9.23
N GLN A 98 14.96 5.25 9.40
CA GLN A 98 15.90 5.35 10.51
C GLN A 98 15.14 5.47 11.86
N PRO A 99 15.57 4.75 12.90
CA PRO A 99 14.97 4.86 14.23
C PRO A 99 14.95 6.33 14.72
N GLY A 100 13.78 6.81 15.14
CA GLY A 100 13.60 8.16 15.66
C GLY A 100 13.51 9.27 14.61
N LYS A 101 13.54 8.95 13.31
CA LYS A 101 13.35 9.91 12.22
C LYS A 101 12.00 9.70 11.54
N GLU A 102 11.27 10.78 11.27
CA GLU A 102 10.05 10.68 10.47
C GLU A 102 10.39 10.44 8.98
N PRO A 103 9.76 9.45 8.33
CA PRO A 103 10.02 9.19 6.93
C PRO A 103 9.45 10.31 6.05
N SER A 104 10.23 10.76 5.06
CA SER A 104 9.75 11.70 4.06
C SER A 104 9.04 10.94 2.96
N ILE A 105 7.73 10.74 3.13
CA ILE A 105 6.90 10.00 2.16
C ILE A 105 6.14 10.96 1.25
N VAL A 106 6.27 10.73 -0.05
CA VAL A 106 5.48 11.41 -1.08
C VAL A 106 4.37 10.49 -1.54
N TRP A 107 3.14 11.02 -1.59
CA TRP A 107 1.96 10.29 -2.03
C TRP A 107 1.51 10.75 -3.41
N TYR A 108 1.23 9.79 -4.27
CA TYR A 108 0.72 9.95 -5.63
C TYR A 108 -0.64 9.26 -5.76
N LYS A 109 -1.48 9.74 -6.69
CA LYS A 109 -2.72 9.06 -7.09
C LYS A 109 -2.69 8.84 -8.59
N GLU A 110 -2.96 7.63 -9.04
CA GLU A 110 -2.81 7.21 -10.45
C GLU A 110 -1.44 7.60 -11.04
N CYS A 111 -0.37 7.37 -10.28
CA CYS A 111 1.01 7.69 -10.65
C CYS A 111 1.28 9.16 -10.97
N LYS A 112 0.39 10.07 -10.55
CA LYS A 112 0.54 11.51 -10.77
C LYS A 112 0.51 12.27 -9.44
N PRO A 113 1.29 13.35 -9.31
CA PRO A 113 1.15 14.27 -8.20
C PRO A 113 -0.27 14.82 -8.18
N LYS A 114 -0.92 14.78 -7.02
CA LYS A 114 -2.28 15.30 -6.84
C LYS A 114 -2.28 16.36 -5.76
N GLN A 115 -3.02 17.43 -6.01
CA GLN A 115 -3.38 18.36 -4.95
C GLN A 115 -4.47 17.72 -4.08
N TRP A 116 -4.07 17.32 -2.87
CA TRP A 116 -4.95 16.70 -1.90
C TRP A 116 -5.96 17.72 -1.35
N ARG A 117 -7.23 17.30 -1.25
CA ARG A 117 -8.27 18.12 -0.59
C ARG A 117 -8.02 18.18 0.92
N GLN A 118 -8.53 19.21 1.59
CA GLN A 118 -8.30 19.45 3.03
C GLN A 118 -8.79 18.30 3.94
N SER A 119 -9.75 17.48 3.49
CA SER A 119 -10.23 16.32 4.25
C SER A 119 -9.30 15.10 4.17
N ILE A 120 -8.26 15.13 3.33
CA ILE A 120 -7.22 14.11 3.26
C ILE A 120 -5.97 14.63 3.97
N LEU A 121 -5.58 13.95 5.04
CA LEU A 121 -4.42 14.29 5.86
C LEU A 121 -3.29 13.30 5.62
N ARG A 122 -2.08 13.82 5.39
CA ARG A 122 -0.86 13.01 5.32
C ARG A 122 -0.18 13.06 6.69
N ARG A 123 0.06 11.91 7.31
CA ARG A 123 0.66 11.81 8.65
C ARG A 123 1.72 10.71 8.64
N LYS A 124 3.00 11.05 8.82
CA LYS A 124 4.12 10.10 8.83
C LYS A 124 4.10 9.17 7.61
N ASP A 125 3.60 7.96 7.79
CA ASP A 125 3.48 6.85 6.85
C ASP A 125 2.05 6.57 6.38
N THR A 126 1.07 7.39 6.80
CA THR A 126 -0.35 7.19 6.53
C THR A 126 -0.99 8.33 5.74
N LEU A 127 -1.94 7.98 4.89
CA LEU A 127 -2.87 8.87 4.21
C LEU A 127 -4.27 8.65 4.79
N SER A 128 -4.76 9.61 5.57
CA SER A 128 -6.03 9.55 6.28
C SER A 128 -7.10 10.34 5.53
N ILE A 129 -8.09 9.63 5.00
CA ILE A 129 -9.27 10.15 4.31
C ILE A 129 -10.39 10.23 5.34
N ARG A 130 -10.78 11.44 5.77
CA ARG A 130 -11.83 11.62 6.81
C ARG A 130 -13.21 11.16 6.36
N GLU A 131 -13.54 11.42 5.10
CA GLU A 131 -14.81 11.07 4.49
C GLU A 131 -14.52 10.53 3.09
N VAL A 132 -14.74 9.23 2.93
CA VAL A 132 -14.53 8.49 1.69
C VAL A 132 -15.67 8.76 0.71
N ARG A 133 -15.31 9.00 -0.53
CA ARG A 133 -16.20 9.31 -1.66
C ARG A 133 -15.90 8.39 -2.84
N GLU A 134 -16.78 8.34 -3.82
CA GLU A 134 -16.53 7.54 -5.03
C GLU A 134 -15.31 8.03 -5.82
N ASP A 135 -15.00 9.34 -5.79
CA ASP A 135 -13.78 9.90 -6.41
C ASP A 135 -12.49 9.46 -5.71
N ASP A 136 -12.57 8.83 -4.54
CA ASP A 136 -11.42 8.26 -3.83
C ASP A 136 -11.00 6.90 -4.35
N ILE A 137 -11.82 6.22 -5.17
CA ILE A 137 -11.41 4.99 -5.83
C ILE A 137 -10.15 5.23 -6.65
N GLY A 138 -9.23 4.26 -6.65
CA GLY A 138 -8.01 4.32 -7.45
C GLY A 138 -6.77 3.77 -6.78
N ASN A 139 -5.63 3.96 -7.43
CA ASN A 139 -4.32 3.51 -7.00
C ASN A 139 -3.58 4.63 -6.26
N TYR A 140 -3.18 4.35 -5.03
CA TYR A 140 -2.40 5.23 -4.17
C TYR A 140 -0.98 4.70 -4.08
N THR A 141 -0.01 5.49 -4.53
CA THR A 141 1.41 5.11 -4.48
C THR A 141 2.13 5.98 -3.46
N CYS A 142 2.75 5.36 -2.46
CA CYS A 142 3.69 6.04 -1.59
C CYS A 142 5.12 5.80 -2.07
N GLU A 143 5.96 6.82 -1.94
CA GLU A 143 7.35 6.85 -2.35
C GLU A 143 8.20 7.36 -1.20
N LEU A 144 9.29 6.64 -0.90
CA LEU A 144 10.29 7.05 0.07
C LEU A 144 11.70 6.90 -0.50
N GLN A 145 12.60 7.79 -0.06
CA GLN A 145 14.01 7.76 -0.40
C GLN A 145 14.78 6.94 0.63
N PHE A 146 15.54 5.94 0.17
CA PHE A 146 16.44 5.15 1.00
C PHE A 146 17.86 5.16 0.41
N GLY A 147 18.73 5.98 0.99
CA GLY A 147 20.06 6.24 0.42
C GLY A 147 19.93 6.80 -1.01
N ASN A 148 20.52 6.09 -1.98
CA ASN A 148 20.44 6.43 -3.40
C ASN A 148 19.28 5.74 -4.13
N PHE A 149 18.47 4.95 -3.43
CA PHE A 149 17.38 4.18 -4.01
C PHE A 149 16.02 4.77 -3.64
N VAL A 150 15.03 4.47 -4.46
CA VAL A 150 13.64 4.87 -4.26
C VAL A 150 12.82 3.61 -4.02
N VAL A 151 12.09 3.58 -2.90
CA VAL A 151 11.15 2.50 -2.59
C VAL A 151 9.74 3.02 -2.86
N ARG A 152 8.94 2.24 -3.58
CA ARG A 152 7.53 2.55 -3.86
C ARG A 152 6.63 1.40 -3.43
N ARG A 153 5.45 1.74 -2.92
CA ARG A 153 4.38 0.79 -2.63
C ARG A 153 3.07 1.35 -3.17
N THR A 154 2.27 0.50 -3.80
CA THR A 154 0.99 0.91 -4.37
C THR A 154 -0.14 0.09 -3.79
N THR A 155 -1.18 0.79 -3.34
CA THR A 155 -2.41 0.22 -2.80
C THR A 155 -3.58 0.63 -3.68
N GLU A 156 -4.31 -0.35 -4.22
CA GLU A 156 -5.59 -0.14 -4.89
C GLU A 156 -6.68 0.01 -3.83
N LEU A 157 -7.35 1.15 -3.81
CA LEU A 157 -8.50 1.41 -2.96
C LEU A 157 -9.79 1.19 -3.74
N THR A 158 -10.60 0.27 -3.22
CA THR A 158 -11.97 0.04 -3.69
C THR A 158 -12.96 0.55 -2.65
N VAL A 159 -14.00 1.23 -3.11
CA VAL A 159 -15.03 1.80 -2.24
C VAL A 159 -16.30 0.97 -2.34
N THR A 160 -16.92 0.72 -1.19
CA THR A 160 -18.12 -0.10 -1.05
C THR A 160 -19.22 0.69 -0.32
N GLY A 161 -20.48 0.43 -0.66
CA GLY A 161 -21.63 1.08 -0.05
C GLY A 161 -22.62 1.63 -1.08
N LYS A 162 -23.85 1.88 -0.65
CA LYS A 162 -24.84 2.65 -1.42
C LYS A 162 -24.91 4.04 -0.80
N GLU A 163 -24.89 5.06 -1.64
CA GLU A 163 -25.20 6.42 -1.23
C GLU A 163 -26.53 6.39 -0.44
N ARG A 164 -26.52 6.81 0.83
CA ARG A 164 -27.78 7.06 1.52
C ARG A 164 -28.37 8.33 0.90
N GLN A 165 -29.14 8.18 -0.18
CA GLN A 165 -30.05 9.21 -0.64
C GLN A 165 -31.05 9.49 0.48
N PHE A 166 -30.74 10.42 1.37
CA PHE A 166 -31.75 11.07 2.18
C PHE A 166 -32.59 11.92 1.22
N ILE A 167 -33.63 11.32 0.65
CA ILE A 167 -34.73 12.09 0.07
C ILE A 167 -35.34 12.83 1.26
N ILE A 168 -34.94 14.08 1.47
CA ILE A 168 -35.67 14.97 2.37
C ILE A 168 -37.00 15.22 1.67
N SER A 169 -38.02 14.43 2.01
CA SER A 169 -39.39 14.75 1.63
C SER A 169 -39.77 16.02 2.39
N VAL A 170 -39.52 17.18 1.78
CA VAL A 170 -40.06 18.46 2.27
C VAL A 170 -41.55 18.44 1.97
N THR A 171 -42.32 17.83 2.87
CA THR A 171 -43.77 17.92 2.84
C THR A 171 -44.13 19.35 3.26
N PHE A 172 -44.35 20.24 2.29
CA PHE A 172 -44.99 21.52 2.57
C PHE A 172 -46.40 21.22 3.06
N ALA A 173 -46.61 21.28 4.38
CA ALA A 173 -47.95 21.31 4.93
C ALA A 173 -48.60 22.63 4.48
N PRO A 174 -49.73 22.60 3.75
CA PRO A 174 -50.48 23.82 3.50
C PRO A 174 -50.96 24.34 4.85
N PHE A 175 -50.40 25.47 5.29
CA PHE A 175 -50.95 26.24 6.39
C PHE A 175 -52.37 26.67 6.01
N PHE A 176 -53.37 25.92 6.50
CA PHE A 176 -54.73 26.40 6.59
C PHE A 176 -54.74 27.55 7.59
N PHE A 177 -54.78 28.78 7.11
CA PHE A 177 -55.23 29.92 7.90
C PHE A 177 -56.72 29.72 8.20
N SER A 178 -57.04 29.24 9.39
CA SER A 178 -58.33 29.51 10.01
C SER A 178 -58.13 30.54 11.12
N ASN A 179 -58.74 31.72 10.97
CA ASN A 179 -59.80 32.16 11.87
C ASN A 179 -60.29 33.59 11.55
N PHE A 180 -61.63 33.68 11.48
CA PHE A 180 -62.52 34.71 12.03
C PHE A 180 -62.20 36.21 11.85
N GLN A 181 -63.14 36.95 11.24
CA GLN A 181 -63.94 37.96 11.97
C GLN A 181 -65.22 38.35 11.18
N THR A 182 -66.26 38.59 11.97
CA THR A 182 -67.69 38.88 11.77
C THR A 182 -68.03 40.26 11.17
N LEU A 183 -69.32 40.42 10.80
CA LEU A 183 -70.17 41.63 10.67
C LEU A 183 -70.36 42.24 9.27
N LEU A 184 -71.52 41.99 8.66
CA LEU A 184 -72.68 42.92 8.61
C LEU A 184 -73.97 42.13 8.36
#